data_AF-A0A968H2K7-F1
#
_entry.id   AF-A0A968H2K7-F1
#
_cell.length_a   1.000
_cell.length_b   1.000
_cell.length_c   1.000
_cell.angle_alpha   90.00
_cell.angle_beta   90.00
_cell.angle_gamma   90.00
#
_symmetry.space_group_name_H-M   'P 1'
#
loop_
_entity.id
_entity.type
_entity.pdbx_description
1 polymer ?
#
loop_
_entity_poly.entity_id
_entity_poly.type
_entity_poly.pdbx_seq_one_letter_code
_entity_poly.pdbx_strand_id
1 'polypeptide(L)'
;MVEGTLVALDVGTSKVCVLIGEIGRDGRLTVIGHGTVPSSGLKKGAVVNIDQTVRSIRDAVERAERLSGWKIDKAFVGVGGAQIESRNSPGQVAVTAHSREISRDDIRRAVEVARAVPIPSNREVLHVERRGFIVDGQEGVKDPLGMSALRLEVETHIVTAPATAVQNLMKCVAQAGVKIDELVVNALAAAEAVANETERELGVAVADLGAGTIDLAMFNEGSPFHTSVLPVGGNFVTNDIAIGVKTSLPAAEELKIQYGTCDLRGIDESEEISVSVLGEEAGRPIGRLELCRIIESRMRETFELIGAEMQAAGGGMLPAGLILTGGAAQLGGVAELGREVLQMPVRVVAPAGVAGLTDQILTPAYATSIGLLQWGATMLDEGEPMRYESAPGGGILGRLRDALRSIFP
;
A
#
# COMPACT_ATOMS: atom_id res chain seq x y z
N MET A 1 29.33 -5.73 -8.01
CA MET A 1 29.61 -4.50 -7.24
C MET A 1 28.28 -3.82 -7.05
N VAL A 2 27.87 -3.61 -5.80
CA VAL A 2 26.55 -3.08 -5.40
C VAL A 2 26.57 -1.55 -5.51
N GLU A 3 25.49 -0.96 -5.99
CA GLU A 3 25.31 0.49 -6.11
C GLU A 3 24.55 1.06 -4.91
N GLY A 4 23.62 0.30 -4.34
CA GLY A 4 22.94 0.62 -3.08
C GLY A 4 22.24 -0.58 -2.46
N THR A 5 21.95 -0.47 -1.16
CA THR A 5 21.13 -1.44 -0.42
C THR A 5 19.87 -0.75 0.08
N LEU A 6 18.73 -1.38 -0.15
CA LEU A 6 17.41 -0.91 0.23
C LEU A 6 16.78 -1.90 1.22
N VAL A 7 16.00 -1.37 2.15
CA VAL A 7 15.23 -2.19 3.09
C VAL A 7 13.78 -1.75 3.03
N ALA A 8 12.88 -2.70 2.85
CA ALA A 8 11.45 -2.51 2.97
C ALA A 8 10.96 -3.10 4.29
N LEU A 9 10.13 -2.37 5.01
CA LEU A 9 9.45 -2.82 6.22
C LEU A 9 7.94 -2.60 6.07
N ASP A 10 7.22 -3.68 5.84
CA ASP A 10 5.76 -3.71 5.78
C ASP A 10 5.20 -4.24 7.11
N VAL A 11 4.52 -3.38 7.86
CA VAL A 11 3.93 -3.69 9.17
C VAL A 11 2.43 -3.95 9.01
N GLY A 12 2.09 -5.16 8.55
CA GLY A 12 0.72 -5.58 8.31
C GLY A 12 -0.03 -6.05 9.55
N THR A 13 -1.36 -6.16 9.42
CA THR A 13 -2.24 -6.68 10.50
C THR A 13 -2.00 -8.17 10.79
N SER A 14 -1.71 -8.97 9.76
CA SER A 14 -1.48 -10.42 9.90
C SER A 14 -0.01 -10.79 10.03
N LYS A 15 0.88 -10.09 9.33
CA LYS A 15 2.32 -10.35 9.31
C LYS A 15 3.11 -9.05 9.26
N VAL A 16 4.32 -9.08 9.82
CA VAL A 16 5.36 -8.09 9.54
C VAL A 16 6.34 -8.71 8.55
N CYS A 17 6.67 -7.97 7.50
CA CYS A 17 7.56 -8.41 6.44
C CYS A 17 8.70 -7.41 6.25
N VAL A 18 9.93 -7.92 6.29
CA VAL A 18 11.15 -7.17 6.00
C VAL A 18 11.81 -7.78 4.78
N LEU A 19 12.15 -6.96 3.78
CA LEU A 19 12.95 -7.38 2.64
C LEU A 19 14.21 -6.52 2.56
N ILE A 20 15.33 -7.14 2.22
CA ILE A 20 16.61 -6.47 1.96
C ILE A 20 16.95 -6.69 0.49
N GLY A 21 17.02 -5.61 -0.27
CA GLY A 21 17.34 -5.58 -1.69
C GLY A 21 18.68 -4.92 -1.96
N GLU A 22 19.43 -5.46 -2.91
CA GLU A 22 20.60 -4.82 -3.50
C GLU A 22 20.28 -4.34 -4.91
N ILE A 23 20.70 -3.13 -5.23
CA ILE A 23 20.68 -2.60 -6.60
C ILE A 23 22.05 -2.86 -7.23
N GLY A 24 22.06 -3.66 -8.29
CA GLY A 24 23.23 -3.85 -9.14
C GLY A 24 23.48 -2.62 -10.02
N ARG A 25 24.70 -2.49 -10.54
CA ARG A 25 25.07 -1.42 -11.50
C ARG A 25 24.29 -1.42 -12.81
N ASP A 26 23.57 -2.50 -13.08
CA ASP A 26 22.65 -2.63 -14.20
C ASP A 26 21.23 -2.15 -13.86
N GLY A 27 21.05 -1.52 -12.69
CA GLY A 27 19.76 -1.08 -12.16
C GLY A 27 18.88 -2.21 -11.63
N ARG A 28 19.34 -3.47 -11.65
CA ARG A 28 18.49 -4.60 -11.24
C ARG A 28 18.42 -4.72 -9.72
N LEU A 29 17.19 -4.73 -9.21
CA LEU A 29 16.88 -4.98 -7.81
C LEU A 29 16.86 -6.49 -7.51
N THR A 30 17.74 -6.93 -6.62
CA THR A 30 17.89 -8.33 -6.20
C THR A 30 17.63 -8.46 -4.71
N VAL A 31 16.64 -9.28 -4.31
CA VAL A 31 16.35 -9.55 -2.89
C VAL A 31 17.37 -10.56 -2.34
N ILE A 32 18.14 -10.12 -1.36
CA ILE A 32 19.21 -10.89 -0.70
C ILE A 32 18.84 -11.36 0.71
N GLY A 33 17.78 -10.80 1.30
CA GLY A 33 17.30 -11.18 2.63
C GLY A 33 15.81 -10.94 2.78
N HIS A 34 15.17 -11.78 3.58
CA HIS A 34 13.76 -11.64 3.91
C HIS A 34 13.48 -12.05 5.36
N GLY A 35 12.49 -11.43 5.99
CA GLY A 35 12.09 -11.72 7.36
C GLY A 35 10.60 -11.55 7.49
N THR A 36 9.87 -12.65 7.57
CA THR A 36 8.41 -12.63 7.76
C THR A 36 8.04 -13.33 9.05
N VAL A 37 7.26 -12.63 9.88
CA VAL A 37 6.76 -13.15 11.16
C VAL A 37 5.28 -12.79 11.33
N PRO A 38 4.49 -13.60 12.05
CA PRO A 38 3.13 -13.21 12.45
C PRO A 38 3.14 -11.87 13.20
N SER A 39 2.20 -11.00 12.87
CA SER A 39 2.06 -9.70 13.51
C SER A 39 1.21 -9.80 14.77
N SER A 40 1.59 -9.06 15.80
CA SER A 40 0.78 -8.84 16.98
C SER A 40 0.78 -7.36 17.35
N GLY A 41 -0.34 -6.85 17.85
CA GLY A 41 -0.48 -5.46 18.23
C GLY A 41 -0.99 -4.50 17.15
N LEU A 42 -1.39 -5.02 15.98
CA LEU A 42 -2.11 -4.25 14.96
C LEU A 42 -3.56 -4.71 14.81
N LYS A 43 -4.44 -3.77 14.46
CA LYS A 43 -5.84 -4.04 14.10
C LYS A 43 -6.26 -3.07 12.99
N LYS A 44 -6.69 -3.61 11.85
CA LYS A 44 -7.12 -2.82 10.66
C LYS A 44 -6.07 -1.79 10.24
N GLY A 45 -4.81 -2.20 10.22
CA GLY A 45 -3.65 -1.36 9.85
C GLY A 45 -3.22 -0.34 10.92
N ALA A 46 -3.95 -0.20 12.03
CA ALA A 46 -3.57 0.71 13.12
C ALA A 46 -2.88 -0.04 14.26
N VAL A 47 -1.87 0.58 14.87
CA VAL A 47 -1.20 0.05 16.06
C VAL A 47 -2.11 0.19 17.29
N VAL A 48 -2.46 -0.94 17.89
CA VAL A 48 -3.24 -1.03 19.13
C VAL A 48 -2.41 -1.44 20.35
N ASN A 49 -1.23 -2.03 20.13
CA ASN A 49 -0.27 -2.36 21.18
C ASN A 49 1.17 -2.13 20.68
N ILE A 50 1.83 -1.10 21.23
CA ILE A 50 3.19 -0.70 20.87
C ILE A 50 4.20 -1.83 21.13
N ASP A 51 4.22 -2.40 22.33
CA ASP A 51 5.25 -3.38 22.72
C ASP A 51 5.19 -4.66 21.87
N GLN A 52 3.97 -5.14 21.58
CA GLN A 52 3.77 -6.31 20.70
C GLN A 52 4.21 -6.01 19.26
N THR A 53 3.93 -4.79 18.78
CA THR A 53 4.32 -4.36 17.43
C THR A 53 5.83 -4.25 17.33
N VAL A 54 6.50 -3.63 18.32
CA VAL A 54 7.96 -3.51 18.39
C VAL A 54 8.63 -4.88 18.37
N ARG A 55 8.10 -5.85 19.14
CA ARG A 55 8.63 -7.23 19.12
C ARG A 55 8.50 -7.86 17.74
N SER A 56 7.31 -7.79 17.13
CA SER A 56 7.06 -8.35 15.79
C SER A 56 8.00 -7.73 14.74
N ILE A 57 8.28 -6.42 14.82
CA ILE A 57 9.24 -5.75 13.92
C ILE A 57 10.66 -6.24 14.18
N ARG A 58 11.11 -6.30 15.44
CA ARG A 58 12.47 -6.78 15.78
C ARG A 58 12.69 -8.21 15.29
N ASP A 59 11.73 -9.10 15.52
CA ASP A 59 11.83 -10.50 15.10
C ASP A 59 11.95 -10.63 13.57
N ALA A 60 11.20 -9.81 12.81
CA ALA A 60 11.29 -9.76 11.35
C ALA A 60 12.65 -9.21 10.88
N VAL A 61 13.13 -8.12 11.49
CA VAL A 61 14.43 -7.51 11.20
C VAL A 61 15.55 -8.51 11.46
N GLU A 62 15.61 -9.11 12.65
CA GLU A 62 16.64 -10.09 12.99
C GLU A 62 16.67 -11.29 12.04
N ARG A 63 15.50 -11.75 11.56
CA ARG A 63 15.40 -12.83 10.58
C ARG A 63 15.97 -12.41 9.22
N ALA A 64 15.65 -11.21 8.75
CA ALA A 64 16.15 -10.68 7.48
C ALA A 64 17.68 -10.44 7.52
N GLU A 65 18.18 -9.87 8.61
CA GLU A 65 19.62 -9.64 8.81
C GLU A 65 20.40 -10.95 8.86
N ARG A 66 19.87 -11.98 9.54
CA ARG A 66 20.51 -13.30 9.63
C ARG A 66 20.64 -13.97 8.27
N LEU A 67 19.61 -13.86 7.41
CA LEU A 67 19.59 -14.51 6.10
C LEU A 67 20.44 -13.78 5.05
N SER A 68 20.52 -12.45 5.13
CA SER A 68 21.34 -11.63 4.23
C SER A 68 22.79 -11.47 4.68
N GLY A 69 23.07 -11.57 5.98
CA GLY A 69 24.32 -11.13 6.58
C GLY A 69 24.46 -9.59 6.65
N TRP A 70 23.41 -8.84 6.32
CA TRP A 70 23.41 -7.38 6.28
C TRP A 70 22.74 -6.80 7.53
N LYS A 71 23.29 -5.72 8.10
CA LYS A 71 22.70 -5.01 9.23
C LYS A 71 21.76 -3.91 8.74
N ILE A 72 20.50 -3.92 9.20
CA ILE A 72 19.50 -2.92 8.86
C ILE A 72 19.72 -1.67 9.74
N ASP A 73 19.95 -0.51 9.11
CA ASP A 73 19.97 0.79 9.80
C ASP A 73 18.68 1.59 9.52
N LYS A 74 18.24 1.58 8.27
CA LYS A 74 17.12 2.39 7.77
C LYS A 74 16.26 1.62 6.78
N ALA A 75 14.98 1.97 6.68
CA ALA A 75 14.02 1.30 5.81
C ALA A 75 12.96 2.26 5.24
N PHE A 76 12.44 1.91 4.07
CA PHE A 76 11.16 2.38 3.55
C PHE A 76 10.05 1.62 4.28
N VAL A 77 9.14 2.35 4.92
CA VAL A 77 8.13 1.75 5.79
C VAL A 77 6.74 1.94 5.19
N GLY A 78 6.02 0.83 5.05
CA GLY A 78 4.63 0.83 4.63
C GLY A 78 3.70 1.42 5.69
N VAL A 79 2.83 2.33 5.26
CA VAL A 79 1.76 2.92 6.07
C VAL A 79 0.42 2.52 5.48
N GLY A 80 -0.35 1.77 6.26
CA GLY A 80 -1.74 1.45 5.96
C GLY A 80 -2.70 2.02 7.01
N GLY A 81 -3.94 1.57 6.96
CA GLY A 81 -4.94 1.84 7.99
C GLY A 81 -6.15 2.63 7.48
N ALA A 82 -7.30 2.31 8.05
CA ALA A 82 -8.64 2.70 7.56
C ALA A 82 -8.95 4.20 7.44
N GLN A 83 -8.02 5.08 7.82
CA GLN A 83 -8.22 6.53 7.81
C GLN A 83 -7.28 7.25 6.84
N ILE A 84 -6.57 6.50 5.99
CA ILE A 84 -5.86 7.09 4.86
C ILE A 84 -6.90 7.61 3.86
N GLU A 85 -6.76 8.89 3.51
CA GLU A 85 -7.64 9.58 2.57
C GLU A 85 -6.77 10.39 1.62
N SER A 86 -7.25 10.50 0.39
CA SER A 86 -6.65 11.36 -0.61
C SER A 86 -7.55 12.51 -1.02
N ARG A 87 -6.95 13.55 -1.57
CA ARG A 87 -7.65 14.66 -2.21
C ARG A 87 -6.83 15.18 -3.37
N ASN A 88 -7.51 15.57 -4.44
CA ASN A 88 -6.86 16.26 -5.55
C ASN A 88 -6.92 17.78 -5.32
N SER A 89 -5.82 18.47 -5.63
CA SER A 89 -5.70 19.91 -5.48
C SER A 89 -5.05 20.54 -6.70
N PRO A 90 -5.72 21.49 -7.37
CA PRO A 90 -5.10 22.29 -8.42
C PRO A 90 -4.23 23.40 -7.84
N GLY A 91 -3.16 23.73 -8.55
CA GLY A 91 -2.37 24.95 -8.32
C GLY A 91 -2.20 25.70 -9.62
N GLN A 92 -2.33 27.02 -9.56
CA GLN A 92 -2.31 27.87 -10.75
C GLN A 92 -1.37 29.05 -10.54
N VAL A 93 -0.55 29.33 -11.55
CA VAL A 93 0.34 30.49 -11.58
C VAL A 93 0.33 31.16 -12.95
N ALA A 94 0.55 32.46 -12.96
CA ALA A 94 0.89 33.19 -14.17
C ALA A 94 2.37 32.94 -14.52
N VAL A 95 2.65 32.79 -15.81
CA VAL A 95 4.03 32.71 -16.34
C VAL A 95 4.58 34.12 -16.46
N THR A 96 5.63 34.43 -15.70
CA THR A 96 6.12 35.80 -15.51
C THR A 96 7.27 36.17 -16.45
N ALA A 97 7.81 35.20 -17.19
CA ALA A 97 8.87 35.44 -18.16
C ALA A 97 8.42 36.38 -19.28
N HIS A 98 9.30 37.29 -19.71
CA HIS A 98 9.02 38.20 -20.84
C HIS A 98 8.73 37.44 -22.14
N SER A 99 9.39 36.29 -22.33
CA SER A 99 9.17 35.37 -23.45
C SER A 99 7.87 34.55 -23.31
N ARG A 100 7.19 34.61 -22.16
CA ARG A 100 6.08 33.73 -21.76
C ARG A 100 6.44 32.25 -21.78
N GLU A 101 7.73 31.95 -21.74
CA GLU A 101 8.23 30.59 -21.68
C GLU A 101 8.17 30.08 -20.24
N ILE A 102 7.57 28.90 -20.06
CA ILE A 102 7.47 28.24 -18.77
C ILE A 102 8.86 27.84 -18.31
N SER A 103 9.26 28.36 -17.16
CA SER A 103 10.51 28.04 -16.48
C SER A 103 10.33 26.99 -15.38
N ARG A 104 11.43 26.42 -14.90
CA ARG A 104 11.42 25.56 -13.71
C ARG A 104 10.89 26.27 -12.46
N ASP A 105 11.04 27.59 -12.39
CA ASP A 105 10.50 28.37 -11.27
C ASP A 105 8.97 28.44 -11.34
N ASP A 106 8.39 28.64 -12.53
CA ASP A 106 6.93 28.61 -12.72
C ASP A 106 6.36 27.25 -12.30
N ILE A 107 7.00 26.15 -12.70
CA ILE A 107 6.61 24.79 -12.30
C ILE A 107 6.67 24.64 -10.78
N ARG A 108 7.76 25.07 -10.14
CA ARG A 108 7.92 25.00 -8.67
C ARG A 108 6.81 25.77 -7.97
N ARG A 109 6.54 27.01 -8.39
CA ARG A 109 5.48 27.86 -7.82
C ARG A 109 4.09 27.24 -8.02
N ALA A 110 3.81 26.66 -9.18
CA ALA A 110 2.53 25.97 -9.44
C ALA A 110 2.34 24.81 -8.45
N VAL A 111 3.38 23.99 -8.26
CA VAL A 111 3.35 22.86 -7.32
C VAL A 111 3.22 23.33 -5.88
N GLU A 112 3.91 24.40 -5.48
CA GLU A 112 3.78 24.98 -4.13
C GLU A 112 2.35 25.44 -3.85
N VAL A 113 1.69 26.09 -4.82
CA VAL A 113 0.28 26.50 -4.70
C VAL A 113 -0.63 25.28 -4.60
N ALA A 114 -0.43 24.26 -5.44
CA ALA A 114 -1.24 23.05 -5.42
C ALA A 114 -1.15 22.31 -4.07
N ARG A 115 0.03 22.35 -3.44
CA ARG A 115 0.30 21.78 -2.11
C ARG A 115 -0.25 22.60 -0.95
N ALA A 116 -0.53 23.88 -1.13
CA ALA A 116 -0.98 24.81 -0.09
C ALA A 116 -2.46 24.63 0.29
N VAL A 117 -2.93 23.39 0.38
CA VAL A 117 -4.28 23.07 0.83
C VAL A 117 -4.38 23.08 2.35
N PRO A 118 -5.54 23.49 2.92
CA PRO A 118 -5.78 23.34 4.34
C PRO A 118 -5.81 21.86 4.74
N ILE A 119 -4.75 21.42 5.41
CA ILE A 119 -4.68 20.10 6.05
C ILE A 119 -5.10 20.27 7.52
N PRO A 120 -6.12 19.51 7.99
CA PRO A 120 -6.49 19.51 9.41
C PRO A 120 -5.28 19.21 10.30
N SER A 121 -5.18 19.89 11.44
CA SER A 121 -4.03 19.77 12.36
C SER A 121 -3.85 18.37 12.96
N ASN A 122 -4.86 17.51 12.88
CA ASN A 122 -4.82 16.11 13.32
C ASN A 122 -4.43 15.13 12.21
N ARG A 123 -4.05 15.61 11.02
CA ARG A 123 -3.60 14.80 9.89
C ARG A 123 -2.18 15.18 9.46
N GLU A 124 -1.45 14.19 8.96
CA GLU A 124 -0.13 14.35 8.35
C GLU A 124 -0.23 14.05 6.85
N VAL A 125 0.49 14.83 6.05
CA VAL A 125 0.65 14.57 4.61
C VAL A 125 1.70 13.48 4.44
N LEU A 126 1.34 12.40 3.74
CA LEU A 126 2.24 11.30 3.45
C LEU A 126 2.85 11.45 2.06
N HIS A 127 2.01 11.67 1.05
CA HIS A 127 2.42 11.78 -0.36
C HIS A 127 1.79 12.99 -1.04
N VAL A 128 2.53 13.54 -1.99
CA VAL A 128 2.06 14.58 -2.91
C VAL A 128 2.53 14.20 -4.30
N GLU A 129 1.67 13.51 -5.04
CA GLU A 129 1.95 13.09 -6.40
C GLU A 129 1.49 14.14 -7.40
N ARG A 130 2.30 14.39 -8.42
CA ARG A 130 1.93 15.30 -9.52
C ARG A 130 1.15 14.49 -10.55
N ARG A 131 -0.04 14.96 -10.93
CA ARG A 131 -0.89 14.27 -11.90
C ARG A 131 -0.65 14.70 -13.34
N GLY A 132 -0.38 15.99 -13.53
CA GLY A 132 -0.11 16.57 -14.83
C GLY A 132 -0.24 18.08 -14.80
N PHE A 133 0.04 18.69 -15.94
CA PHE A 133 -0.07 20.13 -16.14
C PHE A 133 -1.17 20.46 -17.12
N ILE A 134 -1.76 21.65 -16.93
CA ILE A 134 -2.68 22.26 -17.88
C ILE A 134 -2.05 23.59 -18.29
N VAL A 135 -1.87 23.77 -19.60
CA VAL A 135 -1.18 24.93 -20.17
C VAL A 135 -2.16 25.74 -21.00
N ASP A 136 -2.53 26.94 -20.55
CA ASP A 136 -3.56 27.79 -21.20
C ASP A 136 -4.87 27.06 -21.53
N GLY A 137 -5.28 26.10 -20.67
CA GLY A 137 -6.49 25.29 -20.85
C GLY A 137 -6.29 24.01 -21.66
N GLN A 138 -5.09 23.74 -22.16
CA GLN A 138 -4.73 22.46 -22.77
C GLN A 138 -4.35 21.45 -21.67
N GLU A 139 -5.19 20.43 -21.47
CA GLU A 139 -4.96 19.33 -20.53
C GLU A 139 -3.96 18.29 -21.06
N GLY A 140 -3.49 17.41 -20.17
CA GLY A 140 -2.63 16.26 -20.53
C GLY A 140 -1.15 16.61 -20.78
N VAL A 141 -0.67 17.77 -20.33
CA VAL A 141 0.75 18.15 -20.49
C VAL A 141 1.60 17.48 -19.41
N LYS A 142 2.53 16.60 -19.80
CA LYS A 142 3.45 15.92 -18.86
C LYS A 142 4.65 16.78 -18.44
N ASP A 143 5.31 17.41 -19.41
CA ASP A 143 6.42 18.35 -19.16
C ASP A 143 6.14 19.70 -19.84
N PRO A 144 5.82 20.75 -19.08
CA PRO A 144 5.50 22.06 -19.63
C PRO A 144 6.76 22.92 -19.83
N LEU A 145 7.95 22.46 -19.44
CA LEU A 145 9.18 23.25 -19.49
C LEU A 145 9.49 23.70 -20.92
N GLY A 146 9.69 25.00 -21.12
CA GLY A 146 9.97 25.56 -22.44
C GLY A 146 8.73 25.83 -23.31
N MET A 147 7.53 25.46 -22.87
CA MET A 147 6.30 25.82 -23.59
C MET A 147 5.97 27.30 -23.37
N SER A 148 5.38 27.95 -24.37
CA SER A 148 4.88 29.32 -24.25
C SER A 148 3.45 29.31 -23.69
N ALA A 149 3.22 30.03 -22.58
CA ALA A 149 1.90 30.10 -21.95
C ALA A 149 1.69 31.39 -21.16
N LEU A 150 0.43 31.78 -20.98
CA LEU A 150 0.06 32.82 -20.02
C LEU A 150 -0.12 32.23 -18.62
N ARG A 151 -0.66 31.01 -18.55
CA ARG A 151 -1.09 30.36 -17.32
C ARG A 151 -0.63 28.91 -17.31
N LEU A 152 0.00 28.54 -16.20
CA LEU A 152 0.37 27.18 -15.88
C LEU A 152 -0.47 26.71 -14.71
N GLU A 153 -1.12 25.57 -14.89
CA GLU A 153 -1.84 24.85 -13.87
C GLU A 153 -1.20 23.49 -13.66
N VAL A 154 -1.24 22.99 -12.43
CA VAL A 154 -0.81 21.65 -12.06
C VAL A 154 -1.88 21.04 -11.18
N GLU A 155 -2.17 19.75 -11.39
CA GLU A 155 -2.99 18.98 -10.47
C GLU A 155 -2.09 18.09 -9.59
N THR A 156 -2.36 18.09 -8.29
CA THR A 156 -1.64 17.23 -7.34
C THR A 156 -2.62 16.30 -6.63
N HIS A 157 -2.18 15.07 -6.40
CA HIS A 157 -2.84 14.07 -5.57
C HIS A 157 -2.18 14.03 -4.20
N ILE A 158 -2.91 14.46 -3.16
CA ILE A 158 -2.39 14.60 -1.81
C ILE A 158 -2.97 13.48 -0.96
N VAL A 159 -2.11 12.61 -0.43
CA VAL A 159 -2.50 11.52 0.46
C VAL A 159 -2.16 11.89 1.89
N THR A 160 -3.12 11.69 2.80
CA THR A 160 -2.99 12.06 4.20
C THR A 160 -3.42 10.92 5.11
N ALA A 161 -2.89 10.91 6.33
CA ALA A 161 -3.28 9.97 7.38
C ALA A 161 -3.45 10.68 8.73
N PRO A 162 -4.14 10.07 9.72
CA PRO A 162 -4.18 10.61 11.07
C PRO A 162 -2.78 10.71 11.67
N ALA A 163 -2.43 11.88 12.21
CA ALA A 163 -1.11 12.14 12.79
C ALA A 163 -0.76 11.14 13.90
N THR A 164 -1.74 10.76 14.72
CA THR A 164 -1.54 9.79 15.81
C THR A 164 -1.22 8.38 15.31
N ALA A 165 -1.81 7.96 14.19
CA ALA A 165 -1.53 6.66 13.59
C ALA A 165 -0.10 6.61 13.05
N VAL A 166 0.32 7.66 12.33
CA VAL A 166 1.68 7.81 11.81
C VAL A 166 2.70 7.82 12.95
N GLN A 167 2.49 8.66 13.96
CA GLN A 167 3.39 8.76 15.11
C GLN A 167 3.56 7.45 15.88
N ASN A 168 2.47 6.69 16.07
CA ASN A 168 2.55 5.38 16.72
C ASN A 168 3.36 4.38 15.92
N LEU A 169 3.19 4.34 14.58
CA LEU A 169 3.99 3.48 13.72
C LEU A 169 5.47 3.90 13.76
N MET A 170 5.77 5.19 13.60
CA MET A 170 7.15 5.70 13.67
C MET A 170 7.81 5.35 15.00
N LYS A 171 7.07 5.47 16.11
CA LYS A 171 7.55 5.09 17.44
C LYS A 171 7.88 3.60 17.52
N CYS A 172 7.04 2.72 16.98
CA CYS A 172 7.31 1.29 16.95
C CYS A 172 8.58 0.96 16.15
N VAL A 173 8.73 1.54 14.95
CA VAL A 173 9.89 1.33 14.08
C VAL A 173 11.18 1.83 14.74
N ALA A 174 11.16 3.04 15.31
CA ALA A 174 12.30 3.60 16.01
C ALA A 174 12.70 2.78 17.24
N GLN A 175 11.72 2.30 18.03
CA GLN A 175 12.00 1.42 19.17
C GLN A 175 12.50 0.04 18.76
N ALA A 176 12.17 -0.42 17.55
CA ALA A 176 12.74 -1.63 16.97
C ALA A 176 14.20 -1.45 16.51
N GLY A 177 14.74 -0.21 16.56
CA GLY A 177 16.13 0.09 16.20
C GLY A 177 16.33 0.39 14.72
N VAL A 178 15.25 0.67 13.98
CA VAL A 178 15.29 0.98 12.55
C VAL A 178 14.93 2.46 12.35
N LYS A 179 15.70 3.16 11.51
CA LYS A 179 15.37 4.53 11.06
C LYS A 179 14.43 4.46 9.85
N ILE A 180 13.64 5.51 9.67
CA ILE A 180 12.72 5.60 8.55
C ILE A 180 13.38 6.47 7.48
N ASP A 181 13.62 5.91 6.30
CA ASP A 181 14.00 6.69 5.12
C ASP A 181 12.79 7.46 4.60
N GLU A 182 11.67 6.75 4.45
CA GLU A 182 10.40 7.30 4.02
C GLU A 182 9.21 6.45 4.50
N LEU A 183 8.07 7.10 4.69
CA LEU A 183 6.78 6.48 4.91
C LEU A 183 6.02 6.40 3.59
N VAL A 184 5.77 5.19 3.10
CA VAL A 184 5.10 4.96 1.81
C VAL A 184 3.70 4.40 2.07
N VAL A 185 2.68 4.95 1.41
CA VAL A 185 1.32 4.42 1.56
C VAL A 185 1.22 3.05 0.88
N ASN A 186 0.69 2.06 1.61
CA ASN A 186 0.65 0.67 1.15
C ASN A 186 -0.02 0.50 -0.22
N ALA A 187 -1.10 1.23 -0.49
CA ALA A 187 -1.79 1.19 -1.78
C ALA A 187 -0.88 1.58 -2.96
N LEU A 188 -0.07 2.63 -2.77
CA LEU A 188 0.88 3.10 -3.80
C LEU A 188 2.05 2.13 -3.93
N ALA A 189 2.61 1.67 -2.81
CA ALA A 189 3.66 0.66 -2.81
C ALA A 189 3.21 -0.61 -3.54
N ALA A 190 2.05 -1.19 -3.19
CA ALA A 190 1.53 -2.38 -3.85
C ALA A 190 1.37 -2.18 -5.36
N ALA A 191 0.88 -1.01 -5.80
CA ALA A 191 0.74 -0.67 -7.21
C ALA A 191 2.08 -0.61 -7.96
N GLU A 192 3.17 -0.19 -7.30
CA GLU A 192 4.53 -0.27 -7.87
C GLU A 192 4.93 -1.67 -8.30
N ALA A 193 4.49 -2.69 -7.57
CA ALA A 193 4.89 -4.06 -7.85
C ALA A 193 4.03 -4.79 -8.87
N VAL A 194 2.79 -4.34 -9.11
CA VAL A 194 1.78 -5.12 -9.85
C VAL A 194 1.16 -4.44 -11.06
N ALA A 195 1.16 -3.09 -11.11
CA ALA A 195 0.59 -2.33 -12.21
C ALA A 195 1.71 -1.82 -13.12
N ASN A 196 1.63 -2.15 -14.41
CA ASN A 196 2.60 -1.64 -15.39
C ASN A 196 2.21 -0.23 -15.89
N GLU A 197 3.16 0.45 -16.53
CA GLU A 197 2.98 1.81 -17.03
C GLU A 197 1.80 1.92 -18.00
N THR A 198 1.63 0.97 -18.93
CA THR A 198 0.50 0.98 -19.88
C THR A 198 -0.85 0.92 -19.19
N GLU A 199 -0.99 0.11 -18.13
CA GLU A 199 -2.22 0.02 -17.35
C GLU A 199 -2.51 1.32 -16.58
N ARG A 200 -1.47 1.95 -16.02
CA ARG A 200 -1.59 3.24 -15.34
C ARG A 200 -1.97 4.38 -16.29
N GLU A 201 -1.45 4.37 -17.51
CA GLU A 201 -1.79 5.34 -18.56
C GLU A 201 -3.24 5.16 -19.03
N LEU A 202 -3.69 3.92 -19.26
CA LEU A 202 -5.04 3.63 -19.74
C LEU A 202 -6.13 3.85 -18.70
N GLY A 203 -5.82 3.58 -17.43
CA GLY A 203 -6.77 3.60 -16.33
C GLY A 203 -6.90 2.23 -15.67
N VAL A 204 -6.40 2.09 -14.43
CA VAL A 204 -6.42 0.84 -13.65
C VAL A 204 -6.65 1.11 -12.17
N ALA A 205 -7.39 0.21 -11.51
CA ALA A 205 -7.44 0.16 -10.05
C ALA A 205 -6.57 -1.00 -9.54
N VAL A 206 -5.89 -0.79 -8.42
CA VAL A 206 -5.14 -1.81 -7.68
C VAL A 206 -5.73 -1.91 -6.29
N ALA A 207 -6.20 -3.11 -5.92
CA ALA A 207 -6.67 -3.42 -4.57
C ALA A 207 -5.77 -4.49 -3.92
N ASP A 208 -5.03 -4.10 -2.89
CA ASP A 208 -4.31 -5.04 -2.01
C ASP A 208 -5.30 -5.60 -0.98
N LEU A 209 -5.68 -6.86 -1.15
CA LEU A 209 -6.58 -7.57 -0.24
C LEU A 209 -5.79 -8.12 0.95
N GLY A 210 -5.58 -7.25 1.94
CA GLY A 210 -4.92 -7.57 3.20
C GLY A 210 -5.81 -8.33 4.20
N ALA A 211 -5.26 -8.60 5.38
CA ALA A 211 -6.00 -9.30 6.45
C ALA A 211 -7.01 -8.39 7.15
N GLY A 212 -6.62 -7.16 7.48
CA GLY A 212 -7.47 -6.22 8.22
C GLY A 212 -8.02 -5.06 7.40
N THR A 213 -7.45 -4.83 6.22
CA THR A 213 -7.74 -3.69 5.33
C THR A 213 -7.67 -4.14 3.88
N ILE A 214 -8.33 -3.36 3.02
CA ILE A 214 -8.11 -3.36 1.58
C ILE A 214 -7.58 -1.99 1.22
N ASP A 215 -6.39 -1.94 0.67
CA ASP A 215 -5.72 -0.71 0.27
C ASP A 215 -5.96 -0.52 -1.24
N LEU A 216 -6.59 0.60 -1.63
CA LEU A 216 -7.03 0.89 -3.00
C LEU A 216 -6.27 2.10 -3.56
N ALA A 217 -5.67 1.92 -4.74
CA ALA A 217 -5.10 3.00 -5.54
C ALA A 217 -5.66 2.95 -6.96
N MET A 218 -6.11 4.09 -7.49
CA MET A 218 -6.63 4.22 -8.85
C MET A 218 -5.75 5.18 -9.64
N PHE A 219 -5.38 4.76 -10.84
CA PHE A 219 -4.47 5.47 -11.74
C PHE A 219 -5.20 5.82 -13.03
N ASN A 220 -4.86 6.97 -13.59
CA ASN A 220 -5.22 7.39 -14.94
C ASN A 220 -4.13 8.34 -15.46
N GLU A 221 -3.83 8.31 -16.75
CA GLU A 221 -2.79 9.15 -17.37
C GLU A 221 -1.43 9.02 -16.66
N GLY A 222 -1.13 7.82 -16.16
CA GLY A 222 0.15 7.49 -15.52
C GLY A 222 0.26 7.89 -14.05
N SER A 223 -0.72 8.59 -13.48
CA SER A 223 -0.65 9.12 -12.11
C SER A 223 -1.82 8.67 -11.23
N PRO A 224 -1.61 8.53 -9.90
CA PRO A 224 -2.70 8.21 -8.99
C PRO A 224 -3.65 9.40 -8.86
N PHE A 225 -4.95 9.12 -8.86
CA PHE A 225 -6.01 10.12 -8.68
C PHE A 225 -6.94 9.84 -7.51
N HIS A 226 -6.94 8.61 -7.03
CA HIS A 226 -7.65 8.19 -5.83
C HIS A 226 -6.82 7.18 -5.05
N THR A 227 -6.70 7.41 -3.75
CA THR A 227 -6.09 6.50 -2.80
C THR A 227 -6.97 6.44 -1.55
N SER A 228 -7.36 5.25 -1.13
CA SER A 228 -8.17 5.03 0.07
C SER A 228 -7.95 3.66 0.68
N VAL A 229 -8.47 3.45 1.90
CA VAL A 229 -8.36 2.18 2.62
C VAL A 229 -9.70 1.80 3.20
N LEU A 230 -10.19 0.60 2.84
CA LEU A 230 -11.41 0.05 3.38
C LEU A 230 -11.12 -0.77 4.66
N PRO A 231 -11.86 -0.56 5.77
CA PRO A 231 -11.64 -1.25 7.06
C PRO A 231 -12.17 -2.70 7.10
N VAL A 232 -12.07 -3.41 5.97
CA VAL A 232 -12.48 -4.81 5.77
C VAL A 232 -11.30 -5.57 5.14
N GLY A 233 -11.26 -6.89 5.27
CA GLY A 233 -10.17 -7.71 4.72
C GLY A 233 -10.36 -9.19 5.02
N GLY A 234 -9.34 -10.01 4.76
CA GLY A 234 -9.40 -11.46 4.90
C GLY A 234 -9.81 -11.97 6.29
N ASN A 235 -9.61 -11.20 7.36
CA ASN A 235 -10.06 -11.55 8.71
C ASN A 235 -11.59 -11.56 8.83
N PHE A 236 -12.33 -10.82 8.00
CA PHE A 236 -13.79 -10.86 7.99
C PHE A 236 -14.29 -12.21 7.46
N VAL A 237 -13.64 -12.74 6.42
CA VAL A 237 -13.90 -14.10 5.92
C VAL A 237 -13.65 -15.11 7.04
N THR A 238 -12.51 -15.00 7.72
CA THR A 238 -12.16 -15.87 8.86
C THR A 238 -13.18 -15.81 10.00
N ASN A 239 -13.66 -14.61 10.34
CA ASN A 239 -14.66 -14.43 11.38
C ASN A 239 -16.00 -15.08 10.99
N ASP A 240 -16.43 -14.92 9.75
CA ASP A 240 -17.69 -15.51 9.27
C ASP A 240 -17.61 -17.04 9.24
N ILE A 241 -16.46 -17.60 8.83
CA ILE A 241 -16.20 -19.04 8.92
C ILE A 241 -16.28 -19.49 10.38
N ALA A 242 -15.60 -18.80 11.31
CA ALA A 242 -15.60 -19.18 12.71
C ALA A 242 -17.01 -19.20 13.31
N ILE A 243 -17.87 -18.24 12.94
CA ILE A 243 -19.25 -18.16 13.39
C ILE A 243 -20.11 -19.25 12.74
N GLY A 244 -20.08 -19.36 11.41
CA GLY A 244 -20.92 -20.30 10.66
C GLY A 244 -20.56 -21.77 10.96
N VAL A 245 -19.26 -22.05 11.03
CA VAL A 245 -18.71 -23.38 11.32
C VAL A 245 -18.55 -23.62 12.84
N LYS A 246 -18.80 -22.63 13.69
CA LYS A 246 -18.71 -22.72 15.16
C LYS A 246 -17.34 -23.24 15.64
N THR A 247 -16.27 -22.73 15.05
CA THR A 247 -14.89 -23.11 15.39
C THR A 247 -14.08 -21.91 15.90
N SER A 248 -12.84 -22.14 16.32
CA SER A 248 -11.92 -21.09 16.74
C SER A 248 -11.41 -20.28 15.54
N LEU A 249 -10.99 -19.02 15.75
CA LEU A 249 -10.40 -18.20 14.68
C LEU A 249 -9.17 -18.84 14.02
N PRO A 250 -8.22 -19.44 14.77
CA PRO A 250 -7.09 -20.15 14.13
C PRO A 250 -7.53 -21.31 13.23
N ALA A 251 -8.48 -22.13 13.69
CA ALA A 251 -9.02 -23.23 12.89
C ALA A 251 -9.80 -22.72 11.67
N ALA A 252 -10.56 -21.64 11.81
CA ALA A 252 -11.25 -21.00 10.69
C ALA A 252 -10.28 -20.45 9.63
N GLU A 253 -9.15 -19.88 10.06
CA GLU A 253 -8.10 -19.41 9.15
C GLU A 253 -7.48 -20.58 8.38
N GLU A 254 -7.20 -21.68 9.08
CA GLU A 254 -6.68 -22.89 8.46
C GLU A 254 -7.66 -23.46 7.43
N LEU A 255 -8.95 -23.53 7.76
CA LEU A 255 -9.99 -23.96 6.82
C LEU A 255 -10.07 -23.06 5.58
N LYS A 256 -10.02 -21.74 5.78
CA LYS A 256 -10.01 -20.76 4.69
C LYS A 256 -8.83 -20.99 3.74
N ILE A 257 -7.63 -21.20 4.28
CA ILE A 257 -6.41 -21.38 3.49
C ILE A 257 -6.40 -22.75 2.77
N GLN A 258 -6.83 -23.81 3.45
CA GLN A 258 -6.74 -25.18 2.92
C GLN A 258 -7.85 -25.53 1.94
N TYR A 259 -9.09 -25.11 2.21
CA TYR A 259 -10.28 -25.59 1.49
C TYR A 259 -11.09 -24.48 0.81
N GLY A 260 -10.81 -23.21 1.11
CA GLY A 260 -11.60 -22.07 0.66
C GLY A 260 -11.47 -21.76 -0.83
N THR A 261 -12.59 -21.41 -1.44
CA THR A 261 -12.69 -20.87 -2.81
C THR A 261 -13.95 -20.01 -2.94
N CYS A 262 -13.92 -19.04 -3.84
CA CYS A 262 -15.07 -18.27 -4.31
C CYS A 262 -15.74 -18.90 -5.54
N ASP A 263 -15.09 -19.84 -6.24
CA ASP A 263 -15.73 -20.57 -7.35
C ASP A 263 -16.42 -21.84 -6.84
N LEU A 264 -17.75 -21.79 -6.76
CA LEU A 264 -18.58 -22.88 -6.24
C LEU A 264 -18.87 -23.98 -7.26
N ARG A 265 -18.64 -23.74 -8.57
CA ARG A 265 -19.14 -24.62 -9.65
C ARG A 265 -18.41 -25.97 -9.71
N GLY A 266 -17.20 -26.05 -9.17
CA GLY A 266 -16.37 -27.26 -9.19
C GLY A 266 -16.36 -28.06 -7.89
N ILE A 267 -17.20 -27.71 -6.91
CA ILE A 267 -17.22 -28.37 -5.60
C ILE A 267 -18.24 -29.50 -5.62
N ASP A 268 -17.83 -30.70 -5.19
CA ASP A 268 -18.73 -31.83 -4.99
C ASP A 268 -19.61 -31.57 -3.76
N GLU A 269 -20.94 -31.66 -3.91
CA GLU A 269 -21.89 -31.43 -2.81
C GLU A 269 -21.74 -32.43 -1.66
N SER A 270 -21.13 -33.60 -1.93
CA SER A 270 -20.87 -34.65 -0.95
C SER A 270 -19.49 -34.57 -0.30
N GLU A 271 -18.63 -33.63 -0.72
CA GLU A 271 -17.30 -33.46 -0.15
C GLU A 271 -17.39 -32.94 1.30
N GLU A 272 -16.93 -33.75 2.24
CA GLU A 272 -16.85 -33.40 3.66
C GLU A 272 -15.41 -33.12 4.09
N ILE A 273 -15.24 -32.13 4.97
CA ILE A 273 -13.97 -31.77 5.61
C ILE A 273 -14.10 -31.90 7.13
N SER A 274 -13.04 -32.36 7.78
CA SER A 274 -13.00 -32.50 9.23
C SER A 274 -12.64 -31.17 9.89
N VAL A 275 -13.44 -30.78 10.89
CA VAL A 275 -13.23 -29.53 11.62
C VAL A 275 -13.13 -29.79 13.11
N SER A 276 -12.07 -29.31 13.74
CA SER A 276 -12.00 -29.21 15.20
C SER A 276 -12.99 -28.15 15.70
N VAL A 277 -13.95 -28.54 16.54
CA VAL A 277 -14.97 -27.64 17.10
C VAL A 277 -14.56 -27.22 18.50
N LEU A 278 -14.92 -25.99 18.90
CA LEU A 278 -14.72 -25.54 20.27
C LEU A 278 -15.52 -26.42 21.24
N GLY A 279 -14.82 -27.21 22.06
CA GLY A 279 -15.42 -28.05 23.10
C GLY A 279 -15.63 -29.52 22.74
N GLU A 280 -15.24 -29.97 21.53
CA GLU A 280 -15.36 -31.37 21.11
C GLU A 280 -14.03 -31.88 20.51
N GLU A 281 -13.40 -32.87 21.16
CA GLU A 281 -12.10 -33.43 20.72
C GLU A 281 -12.19 -34.28 19.44
N ALA A 282 -13.37 -34.85 19.13
CA ALA A 282 -13.52 -35.78 18.02
C ALA A 282 -13.58 -35.10 16.63
N GLY A 283 -13.70 -33.77 16.57
CA GLY A 283 -14.00 -33.03 15.35
C GLY A 283 -15.38 -33.37 14.77
N ARG A 284 -15.90 -32.52 13.89
CA ARG A 284 -17.14 -32.77 13.15
C ARG A 284 -16.93 -32.67 11.65
N PRO A 285 -17.57 -33.51 10.83
CA PRO A 285 -17.61 -33.29 9.39
C PRO A 285 -18.47 -32.07 9.08
N ILE A 286 -18.03 -31.25 8.13
CA ILE A 286 -18.85 -30.21 7.48
C ILE A 286 -18.72 -30.35 5.97
N GLY A 287 -19.75 -29.95 5.22
CA GLY A 287 -19.65 -29.91 3.77
C GLY A 287 -18.70 -28.80 3.31
N ARG A 288 -17.76 -29.09 2.41
CA ARG A 288 -16.87 -28.07 1.83
C ARG A 288 -17.64 -26.98 1.09
N LEU A 289 -18.74 -27.35 0.45
CA LEU A 289 -19.64 -26.41 -0.23
C LEU A 289 -20.23 -25.38 0.75
N GLU A 290 -20.57 -25.78 1.97
CA GLU A 290 -21.09 -24.88 3.00
C GLU A 290 -20.03 -23.86 3.43
N LEU A 291 -18.79 -24.31 3.67
CA LEU A 291 -17.65 -23.44 3.94
C LEU A 291 -17.45 -22.41 2.82
N CYS A 292 -17.44 -22.86 1.56
CA CYS A 292 -17.18 -22.00 0.42
C CYS A 292 -18.32 -21.01 0.15
N ARG A 293 -19.57 -21.35 0.46
CA ARG A 293 -20.71 -20.40 0.41
C ARG A 293 -20.55 -19.25 1.40
N ILE A 294 -20.05 -19.51 2.62
CA ILE A 294 -19.75 -18.46 3.60
C ILE A 294 -18.68 -17.52 3.04
N ILE A 295 -17.62 -18.10 2.47
CA ILE A 295 -16.49 -17.35 1.90
C ILE A 295 -16.93 -16.49 0.71
N GLU A 296 -17.62 -17.09 -0.26
CA GLU A 296 -18.11 -16.42 -1.45
C GLU A 296 -19.04 -15.26 -1.09
N SER A 297 -19.98 -15.46 -0.18
CA SER A 297 -20.89 -14.41 0.29
C SER A 297 -20.15 -13.21 0.90
N ARG A 298 -19.13 -13.45 1.75
CA ARG A 298 -18.33 -12.34 2.33
C ARG A 298 -17.47 -11.65 1.28
N MET A 299 -16.89 -12.41 0.35
CA MET A 299 -16.09 -11.82 -0.72
C MET A 299 -16.94 -11.04 -1.71
N ARG A 300 -18.21 -11.43 -1.94
CA ARG A 300 -19.18 -10.66 -2.72
C ARG A 300 -19.45 -9.31 -2.08
N GLU A 301 -19.77 -9.28 -0.78
CA GLU A 301 -19.92 -8.02 -0.04
C GLU A 301 -18.64 -7.17 -0.09
N THR A 302 -17.47 -7.80 -0.04
CA THR A 302 -16.18 -7.12 -0.18
C THR A 302 -16.04 -6.43 -1.53
N PHE A 303 -16.44 -7.07 -2.62
CA PHE A 303 -16.44 -6.47 -3.96
C PHE A 303 -17.49 -5.37 -4.11
N GLU A 304 -18.66 -5.51 -3.50
CA GLU A 304 -19.66 -4.44 -3.46
C GLU A 304 -19.10 -3.16 -2.79
N LEU A 305 -18.34 -3.32 -1.69
CA LEU A 305 -17.66 -2.20 -1.02
C LEU A 305 -16.57 -1.57 -1.90
N ILE A 306 -15.75 -2.39 -2.57
CA ILE A 306 -14.74 -1.90 -3.52
C ILE A 306 -15.41 -1.13 -4.66
N GLY A 307 -16.48 -1.67 -5.24
CA GLY A 307 -17.23 -1.04 -6.33
C GLY A 307 -17.85 0.30 -5.91
N ALA A 308 -18.44 0.37 -4.72
CA ALA A 308 -18.99 1.61 -4.17
C ALA A 308 -17.92 2.69 -3.98
N GLU A 309 -16.74 2.31 -3.47
CA GLU A 309 -15.60 3.21 -3.31
C GLU A 309 -15.07 3.73 -4.65
N MET A 310 -14.90 2.83 -5.63
CA MET A 310 -14.45 3.19 -6.98
C MET A 310 -15.44 4.14 -7.68
N GLN A 311 -16.74 3.94 -7.49
CA GLN A 311 -17.78 4.85 -8.00
C GLN A 311 -17.73 6.21 -7.31
N ALA A 312 -17.57 6.24 -5.98
CA ALA A 312 -17.48 7.48 -5.20
C ALA A 312 -16.24 8.32 -5.56
N ALA A 313 -15.14 7.66 -5.94
CA ALA A 313 -13.92 8.28 -6.45
C ALA A 313 -14.08 8.96 -7.83
N GLY A 314 -15.29 8.97 -8.39
CA GLY A 314 -15.59 9.57 -9.69
C GLY A 314 -15.57 8.57 -10.84
N GLY A 315 -15.48 7.27 -10.56
CA GLY A 315 -15.66 6.19 -11.55
C GLY A 315 -14.93 6.46 -12.86
N GLY A 316 -13.66 6.90 -12.76
CA GLY A 316 -12.83 7.14 -13.94
C GLY A 316 -12.93 5.96 -14.90
N MET A 317 -12.76 6.20 -16.20
CA MET A 317 -12.61 5.07 -17.11
C MET A 317 -11.42 4.25 -16.61
N LEU A 318 -11.67 3.01 -16.20
CA LEU A 318 -10.64 2.05 -15.84
C LEU A 318 -10.67 0.91 -16.87
N PRO A 319 -10.29 1.15 -18.14
CA PRO A 319 -10.36 0.14 -19.19
C PRO A 319 -9.48 -1.07 -18.90
N ALA A 320 -8.36 -0.88 -18.20
CA ALA A 320 -7.49 -1.98 -17.78
C ALA A 320 -8.08 -2.80 -16.62
N GLY A 321 -9.15 -2.31 -15.99
CA GLY A 321 -9.91 -3.02 -14.99
C GLY A 321 -9.34 -2.88 -13.57
N LEU A 322 -9.53 -3.95 -12.78
CA LEU A 322 -9.09 -4.07 -11.40
C LEU A 322 -8.02 -5.16 -11.25
N ILE A 323 -6.88 -4.78 -10.71
CA ILE A 323 -5.82 -5.67 -10.27
C ILE A 323 -6.05 -6.00 -8.79
N LEU A 324 -6.14 -7.29 -8.48
CA LEU A 324 -6.16 -7.80 -7.12
C LEU A 324 -4.77 -8.28 -6.73
N THR A 325 -4.31 -7.89 -5.55
CA THR A 325 -3.10 -8.43 -4.94
C THR A 325 -3.29 -8.64 -3.45
N GLY A 326 -2.24 -8.94 -2.70
CA GLY A 326 -2.34 -9.16 -1.25
C GLY A 326 -2.65 -10.61 -0.85
N GLY A 327 -2.62 -10.87 0.45
CA GLY A 327 -2.75 -12.22 1.00
C GLY A 327 -4.07 -12.88 0.68
N ALA A 328 -5.18 -12.15 0.76
CA ALA A 328 -6.53 -12.67 0.52
C ALA A 328 -6.87 -12.80 -0.98
N ALA A 329 -6.12 -12.16 -1.88
CA ALA A 329 -6.27 -12.37 -3.32
C ALA A 329 -5.78 -13.74 -3.80
N GLN A 330 -5.16 -14.54 -2.92
CA GLN A 330 -4.76 -15.91 -3.23
C GLN A 330 -5.92 -16.92 -3.09
N LEU A 331 -7.09 -16.47 -2.62
CA LEU A 331 -8.27 -17.31 -2.55
C LEU A 331 -8.72 -17.71 -3.96
N GLY A 332 -8.94 -19.01 -4.18
CA GLY A 332 -9.38 -19.52 -5.49
C GLY A 332 -10.68 -18.86 -5.95
N GLY A 333 -10.84 -18.59 -7.25
CA GLY A 333 -12.07 -18.01 -7.81
C GLY A 333 -12.32 -16.53 -7.49
N VAL A 334 -11.41 -15.85 -6.78
CA VAL A 334 -11.66 -14.47 -6.32
C VAL A 334 -11.76 -13.47 -7.46
N ALA A 335 -10.98 -13.64 -8.54
CA ALA A 335 -11.07 -12.79 -9.72
C ALA A 335 -12.38 -13.02 -10.48
N GLU A 336 -12.82 -14.27 -10.59
CA GLU A 336 -14.07 -14.65 -11.26
C GLU A 336 -15.27 -14.00 -10.55
N LEU A 337 -15.33 -14.11 -9.22
CA LEU A 337 -16.34 -13.44 -8.42
C LEU A 337 -16.28 -11.92 -8.57
N GLY A 338 -15.07 -11.34 -8.55
CA GLY A 338 -14.87 -9.91 -8.77
C GLY A 338 -15.42 -9.45 -10.13
N ARG A 339 -15.16 -10.19 -11.22
CA ARG A 339 -15.71 -9.90 -12.56
C ARG A 339 -17.24 -9.96 -12.56
N GLU A 340 -17.82 -10.94 -11.88
CA GLU A 340 -19.27 -11.09 -11.77
C GLU A 340 -19.91 -9.91 -11.02
N VAL A 341 -19.34 -9.51 -9.88
CA VAL A 341 -19.91 -8.46 -9.03
C VAL A 341 -19.71 -7.08 -9.64
N LEU A 342 -18.49 -6.79 -10.12
CA LEU A 342 -18.11 -5.45 -10.60
C LEU A 342 -18.42 -5.22 -12.08
N GLN A 343 -18.74 -6.28 -12.85
CA GLN A 343 -19.01 -6.21 -14.28
C GLN A 343 -17.87 -5.53 -15.08
N MET A 344 -16.62 -5.80 -14.68
CA MET A 344 -15.40 -5.26 -15.32
C MET A 344 -14.28 -6.31 -15.33
N PRO A 345 -13.19 -6.10 -16.11
CA PRO A 345 -12.03 -6.98 -16.04
C PRO A 345 -11.42 -6.96 -14.63
N VAL A 346 -11.23 -8.14 -14.05
CA VAL A 346 -10.55 -8.33 -12.77
C VAL A 346 -9.49 -9.41 -12.91
N ARG A 347 -8.29 -9.23 -12.35
CA ARG A 347 -7.22 -10.24 -12.38
C ARG A 347 -6.39 -10.23 -11.10
N VAL A 348 -5.92 -11.40 -10.66
CA VAL A 348 -4.95 -11.50 -9.56
C VAL A 348 -3.54 -11.36 -10.12
N VAL A 349 -2.69 -10.61 -9.43
CA VAL A 349 -1.33 -10.31 -9.87
C VAL A 349 -0.35 -10.47 -8.72
N ALA A 350 0.69 -11.26 -8.97
CA ALA A 350 1.85 -11.36 -8.11
C ALA A 350 2.86 -10.26 -8.48
N PRO A 351 3.66 -9.76 -7.52
CA PRO A 351 4.68 -8.77 -7.79
C PRO A 351 5.73 -9.29 -8.78
N ALA A 352 6.29 -8.39 -9.59
CA ALA A 352 7.34 -8.69 -10.56
C ALA A 352 8.48 -7.67 -10.46
N GLY A 353 9.52 -7.81 -11.30
CA GLY A 353 10.61 -6.83 -11.40
C GLY A 353 11.69 -6.94 -10.32
N VAL A 354 11.78 -8.08 -9.62
CA VAL A 354 12.85 -8.38 -8.66
C VAL A 354 13.48 -9.75 -8.93
N ALA A 355 14.79 -9.87 -8.68
CA ALA A 355 15.54 -11.12 -8.75
C ALA A 355 15.91 -11.64 -7.34
N GLY A 356 16.54 -12.80 -7.23
CA GLY A 356 17.08 -13.33 -5.97
C GLY A 356 16.19 -14.40 -5.32
N LEU A 357 15.79 -14.20 -4.07
CA LEU A 357 14.95 -15.13 -3.28
C LEU A 357 13.50 -15.25 -3.80
N THR A 358 13.31 -15.59 -5.07
CA THR A 358 12.04 -15.41 -5.80
C THR A 358 10.93 -16.38 -5.39
N ASP A 359 11.24 -17.65 -5.14
CA ASP A 359 10.20 -18.69 -5.01
C ASP A 359 9.32 -18.54 -3.77
N GLN A 360 9.77 -17.80 -2.76
CA GLN A 360 9.05 -17.62 -1.50
C GLN A 360 8.32 -16.28 -1.38
N ILE A 361 8.68 -15.30 -2.22
CA ILE A 361 8.21 -13.92 -2.11
C ILE A 361 7.51 -13.40 -3.37
N LEU A 362 7.54 -14.13 -4.49
CA LEU A 362 6.77 -13.78 -5.69
C LEU A 362 5.33 -14.28 -5.59
N THR A 363 4.65 -13.92 -4.50
CA THR A 363 3.21 -14.15 -4.32
C THR A 363 2.50 -12.82 -4.07
N PRO A 364 1.19 -12.71 -4.38
CA PRO A 364 0.42 -11.48 -4.13
C PRO A 364 0.57 -10.92 -2.71
N ALA A 365 0.79 -11.80 -1.72
CA ALA A 365 0.98 -11.43 -0.31
C ALA A 365 2.23 -10.58 -0.02
N TYR A 366 3.14 -10.40 -0.98
CA TYR A 366 4.37 -9.60 -0.82
C TYR A 366 4.39 -8.37 -1.73
N ALA A 367 3.29 -8.05 -2.43
CA ALA A 367 3.23 -6.92 -3.34
C ALA A 367 3.61 -5.60 -2.66
N THR A 368 3.03 -5.28 -1.50
CA THR A 368 3.42 -4.09 -0.74
C THR A 368 4.91 -4.09 -0.39
N SER A 369 5.47 -5.18 0.15
CA SER A 369 6.88 -5.22 0.56
C SER A 369 7.86 -5.10 -0.63
N ILE A 370 7.56 -5.71 -1.77
CA ILE A 370 8.38 -5.58 -2.99
C ILE A 370 8.23 -4.19 -3.59
N GLY A 371 7.00 -3.67 -3.59
CA GLY A 371 6.69 -2.32 -4.03
C GLY A 371 7.42 -1.23 -3.24
N LEU A 372 7.61 -1.42 -1.93
CA LEU A 372 8.44 -0.53 -1.11
C LEU A 372 9.91 -0.50 -1.56
N LEU A 373 10.47 -1.65 -1.97
CA LEU A 373 11.84 -1.67 -2.51
C LEU A 373 11.91 -0.98 -3.87
N GLN A 374 10.90 -1.17 -4.73
CA GLN A 374 10.82 -0.52 -6.04
C GLN A 374 10.65 0.99 -5.92
N TRP A 375 9.78 1.43 -5.00
CA TRP A 375 9.63 2.84 -4.65
C TRP A 375 10.97 3.45 -4.24
N GLY A 376 11.69 2.80 -3.33
CA GLY A 376 13.02 3.25 -2.93
C GLY A 376 14.05 3.25 -4.05
N ALA A 377 13.95 2.32 -5.00
CA ALA A 377 14.84 2.27 -6.16
C ALA A 377 14.59 3.45 -7.13
N THR A 378 13.32 3.74 -7.44
CA THR A 378 12.95 4.90 -8.28
C THR A 378 13.45 6.21 -7.67
N MET A 379 13.38 6.37 -6.35
CA MET A 379 13.89 7.57 -5.66
C MET A 379 15.40 7.75 -5.74
N LEU A 380 16.16 6.66 -5.82
CA LEU A 380 17.61 6.75 -6.01
C LEU A 380 17.97 7.18 -7.44
N ASP A 381 17.16 6.80 -8.43
CA ASP A 381 17.34 7.16 -9.84
C ASP A 381 16.91 8.61 -10.15
N GLU A 382 15.81 9.09 -9.55
CA GLU A 382 15.24 10.42 -9.87
C GLU A 382 15.94 11.60 -9.18
N GLY A 383 16.77 11.35 -8.15
CA GLY A 383 17.31 12.38 -7.27
C GLY A 383 16.24 12.96 -6.33
N GLU A 384 16.65 13.46 -5.16
CA GLU A 384 15.78 13.64 -3.97
C GLU A 384 14.31 14.05 -4.26
N PRO A 385 13.32 13.32 -3.72
CA PRO A 385 11.93 13.72 -3.83
C PRO A 385 11.67 15.05 -3.12
N MET A 386 10.63 15.76 -3.56
CA MET A 386 10.24 17.06 -3.03
C MET A 386 9.58 16.91 -1.65
N ARG A 387 10.38 16.64 -0.61
CA ARG A 387 9.94 16.44 0.78
C ARG A 387 9.02 17.56 1.24
N TYR A 388 7.95 17.19 1.94
CA TYR A 388 7.13 18.15 2.66
C TYR A 388 7.91 18.59 3.90
N GLU A 389 8.62 19.72 3.82
CA GLU A 389 8.92 20.45 5.06
C GLU A 389 7.58 20.89 5.61
N SER A 390 7.15 20.26 6.70
CA SER A 390 5.96 20.69 7.42
C SER A 390 6.06 22.19 7.64
N ALA A 391 5.03 22.95 7.25
CA ALA A 391 4.98 24.39 7.44
C ALA A 391 5.47 24.78 8.84
N PRO A 392 6.15 25.94 9.02
CA PRO A 392 6.72 26.37 10.30
C PRO A 392 5.61 26.52 11.34
N GLY A 393 5.37 25.44 12.07
CA GLY A 393 4.18 25.25 12.89
C GLY A 393 4.45 24.22 13.99
N GLY A 394 5.36 24.56 14.90
CA GLY A 394 5.23 24.14 16.31
C GLY A 394 5.49 22.69 16.68
N GLY A 395 6.25 21.92 15.90
CA GLY A 395 6.73 20.59 16.33
C GLY A 395 7.83 20.69 17.40
N ILE A 396 7.65 20.03 18.54
CA ILE A 396 8.58 19.98 19.69
C ILE A 396 10.02 19.55 19.28
N LEU A 397 10.16 18.82 18.17
CA LEU A 397 11.46 18.42 17.60
C LEU A 397 12.34 19.60 17.16
N GLY A 398 11.75 20.68 16.61
CA GLY A 398 12.51 21.86 16.19
C GLY A 398 13.15 22.57 17.38
N ARG A 399 12.41 22.67 18.49
CA ARG A 399 12.89 23.32 19.72
C ARG A 399 13.99 22.55 20.43
N LEU A 400 13.97 21.21 20.38
CA LEU A 400 15.03 20.40 20.99
C LEU A 400 16.34 20.51 20.20
N ARG A 401 16.27 20.55 18.86
CA ARG A 401 17.45 20.69 18.00
C ARG A 401 18.12 22.06 18.15
N ASP A 402 17.32 23.11 18.29
CA ASP A 402 17.83 24.48 18.46
C ASP A 402 18.32 24.74 19.90
N ALA A 403 17.71 24.10 20.92
CA ALA A 403 18.18 24.17 22.30
C ALA A 403 19.49 23.40 22.54
N LEU A 404 19.73 22.29 21.81
CA LEU A 404 20.99 21.54 21.92
C LEU A 404 22.16 22.25 21.21
N ARG A 405 21.89 23.02 20.16
CA ARG A 405 22.91 23.84 19.47
C ARG A 405 23.30 25.12 20.21
N SER A 406 22.48 25.60 21.14
CA SER A 406 22.79 26.78 21.95
C SER A 406 23.51 26.48 23.27
N ILE A 407 23.65 25.19 23.64
CA ILE A 407 24.22 24.75 24.92
C ILE A 407 25.66 24.20 24.77
N PHE A 408 26.13 23.89 23.56
CA PHE A 408 27.52 23.51 23.32
C PHE A 408 28.07 24.26 22.10
N PRO A 409 29.03 25.19 22.29
CA PRO A 409 29.75 25.88 21.21
C PRO A 409 30.54 24.93 20.30
#